data_AF-A0A523S252-F1
#
_entry.id   AF-A0A523S252-F1
#
_cell.length_a   1.000
_cell.length_b   1.000
_cell.length_c   1.000
_cell.angle_alpha   90.00
_cell.angle_beta   90.00
_cell.angle_gamma   90.00
#
_symmetry.space_group_name_H-M   'P 1'
#
loop_
_entity.id
_entity.type
_entity.pdbx_description
1 polymer ?
#
loop_
_entity_poly.entity_id
_entity_poly.type
_entity_poly.pdbx_seq_one_letter_code
_entity_poly.pdbx_strand_id
1 'polypeptide(L)'
;MNVTTLDAEGNSFKIYKLYKDRWTIENQGIRYLSQRWSLRDLAGRNLNSIQARIWTILMLYNAVKILEMKYEGKMEKLQDEMREKGERSYLSGSALIVYGRDKYYGIFSGVKYAELVAKFTAKSTAKSTAKEIARELEKMLVEKASKKKIAELIKRLKQE
;
A
#
# COMPACT_ATOMS: atom_id res chain seq x y z
N MET A 1 -38.89 2.13 25.63
CA MET A 1 -38.79 3.52 26.14
C MET A 1 -37.41 4.03 25.78
N ASN A 2 -37.30 5.04 24.91
CA ASN A 2 -36.00 5.63 24.56
C ASN A 2 -35.62 6.61 25.67
N VAL A 3 -34.59 6.28 26.44
CA VAL A 3 -34.07 7.14 27.51
C VAL A 3 -33.07 8.11 26.89
N THR A 4 -33.32 9.40 27.01
CA THR A 4 -32.42 10.46 26.51
C THR A 4 -32.29 11.57 27.55
N THR A 5 -31.10 12.17 27.63
CA THR A 5 -30.82 13.34 28.47
C THR A 5 -31.25 14.65 27.81
N LEU A 6 -31.70 14.60 26.55
CA LEU A 6 -32.20 15.75 25.80
C LEU A 6 -33.69 15.96 26.07
N ASP A 7 -34.08 17.22 26.19
CA ASP A 7 -35.49 17.59 26.32
C ASP A 7 -36.29 17.16 25.08
N ALA A 8 -37.27 16.28 25.30
CA ALA A 8 -38.04 15.62 24.25
C ALA A 8 -39.06 16.54 23.58
N GLU A 9 -39.53 17.58 24.30
CA GLU A 9 -40.54 18.51 23.79
C GLU A 9 -39.91 19.61 22.91
N GLY A 10 -38.74 20.16 23.29
CA GLY A 10 -38.08 21.22 22.53
C GLY A 10 -37.13 20.74 21.41
N ASN A 11 -36.67 19.48 21.44
CA ASN A 11 -35.61 19.00 20.54
C ASN A 11 -35.92 17.64 19.89
N SER A 12 -37.19 17.30 19.70
CA SER A 12 -37.64 16.00 19.15
C SER A 12 -36.95 15.64 17.83
N PHE A 13 -36.71 16.62 16.96
CA PHE A 13 -36.01 16.42 15.69
C PHE A 13 -34.52 16.08 15.86
N LYS A 14 -33.82 16.69 16.84
CA LYS A 14 -32.41 16.35 17.13
C LYS A 14 -32.30 14.96 17.72
N ILE A 15 -33.25 14.57 18.59
CA ILE A 15 -33.32 13.22 19.17
C ILE A 15 -33.53 12.20 18.05
N TYR A 16 -34.50 12.43 17.15
CA TYR A 16 -34.72 11.59 15.98
C TYR A 16 -33.46 11.44 15.12
N LYS A 17 -32.76 12.56 14.83
CA LYS A 17 -31.53 12.55 14.05
C LYS A 17 -30.41 11.74 14.73
N LEU A 18 -30.20 11.91 16.03
CA LEU A 18 -29.25 11.14 16.83
C LEU A 18 -29.53 9.63 16.78
N TYR A 19 -30.78 9.22 16.95
CA TYR A 19 -31.17 7.81 16.88
C TYR A 19 -31.03 7.24 15.46
N LYS A 20 -31.31 8.05 14.43
CA LYS A 20 -31.10 7.68 13.02
C LYS A 20 -29.61 7.52 12.71
N ASP A 21 -28.76 8.42 13.20
CA ASP A 21 -27.32 8.35 12.99
C ASP A 21 -26.70 7.15 13.73
N ARG A 22 -27.22 6.79 14.93
CA ARG A 22 -26.85 5.55 15.64
C ARG A 22 -27.07 4.32 14.78
N TRP A 23 -28.24 4.22 14.14
CA TRP A 23 -28.57 3.12 13.24
C TRP A 23 -27.59 3.05 12.06
N THR A 24 -27.21 4.20 11.50
CA THR A 24 -26.20 4.27 10.44
C THR A 24 -24.85 3.74 10.90
N ILE A 25 -24.40 4.12 12.11
CA ILE A 25 -23.14 3.64 12.68
C ILE A 25 -23.16 2.12 12.92
N GLU A 26 -24.22 1.60 13.55
CA GLU A 26 -24.36 0.16 13.81
C GLU A 26 -24.47 -0.63 12.51
N ASN A 27 -25.40 -0.27 11.61
CA ASN A 27 -25.66 -1.08 10.43
C ASN A 27 -24.67 -0.90 9.29
N GLN A 28 -24.15 0.30 9.06
CA GLN A 28 -23.15 0.50 8.01
C GLN A 28 -21.75 0.28 8.55
N GLY A 29 -21.42 0.83 9.72
CA GLY A 29 -20.07 0.71 10.29
C GLY A 29 -19.70 -0.73 10.64
N ILE A 30 -20.51 -1.42 11.46
CA ILE A 30 -20.18 -2.79 11.90
C ILE A 30 -20.27 -3.77 10.73
N ARG A 31 -21.25 -3.61 9.84
CA ARG A 31 -21.39 -4.47 8.66
C ARG A 31 -20.22 -4.29 7.69
N TYR A 32 -19.84 -3.05 7.40
CA TYR A 32 -18.70 -2.74 6.54
C TYR A 32 -17.39 -3.27 7.13
N LEU A 33 -17.14 -3.07 8.43
CA LEU A 33 -15.97 -3.62 9.11
C LEU A 33 -15.98 -5.15 9.16
N SER A 34 -17.15 -5.76 9.37
CA SER A 34 -17.29 -7.22 9.41
C SER A 34 -17.05 -7.84 8.03
N GLN A 35 -17.62 -7.26 6.97
CA GLN A 35 -17.58 -7.81 5.62
C GLN A 35 -16.26 -7.49 4.92
N ARG A 36 -15.79 -6.24 4.97
CA ARG A 36 -14.64 -5.77 4.19
C ARG A 36 -13.31 -5.85 4.94
N TRP A 37 -13.35 -5.76 6.27
CA TRP A 37 -12.16 -5.84 7.12
C TRP A 37 -12.08 -7.13 7.92
N SER A 38 -13.03 -8.05 7.73
CA SER A 38 -13.10 -9.34 8.42
C SER A 38 -12.94 -9.22 9.94
N LEU A 39 -13.54 -8.17 10.54
CA LEU A 39 -13.46 -7.91 11.98
C LEU A 39 -13.93 -9.10 12.84
N ARG A 40 -14.85 -9.90 12.30
CA ARG A 40 -15.41 -11.09 12.96
C ARG A 40 -14.55 -12.34 12.87
N ASP A 41 -13.57 -12.34 11.97
CA ASP A 41 -12.59 -13.41 11.90
C ASP A 41 -11.46 -13.08 12.87
N LEU A 42 -11.24 -13.93 13.87
CA LEU A 42 -10.32 -13.63 14.98
C LEU A 42 -9.03 -14.44 14.80
N ALA A 43 -7.88 -13.75 14.72
CA ALA A 43 -6.59 -14.42 14.71
C ALA A 43 -6.20 -14.75 16.16
N GLY A 44 -6.42 -16.01 16.55
CA GLY A 44 -6.00 -16.53 17.85
C GLY A 44 -7.13 -16.66 18.86
N ARG A 45 -6.84 -17.34 19.97
CA ARG A 45 -7.81 -17.70 21.03
C ARG A 45 -7.63 -16.88 22.32
N ASN A 46 -6.58 -16.06 22.42
CA ASN A 46 -6.29 -15.24 23.60
C ASN A 46 -6.99 -13.88 23.48
N LEU A 47 -7.51 -13.36 24.59
CA LEU A 47 -8.16 -12.05 24.66
C LEU A 47 -7.24 -10.92 24.15
N ASN A 48 -5.95 -10.99 24.49
CA ASN A 48 -4.98 -9.97 24.06
C ASN A 48 -4.79 -9.96 22.54
N SER A 49 -4.75 -11.14 21.90
CA SER A 49 -4.60 -11.23 20.44
C SER A 49 -5.87 -10.76 19.71
N ILE A 50 -7.04 -11.06 20.28
CA ILE A 50 -8.34 -10.58 19.80
C ILE A 50 -8.41 -9.05 19.89
N GLN A 51 -8.05 -8.48 21.04
CA GLN A 51 -8.01 -7.03 21.24
C GLN A 51 -7.03 -6.37 20.28
N ALA A 52 -5.79 -6.86 20.18
CA ALA A 52 -4.80 -6.29 19.27
C ALA A 52 -5.28 -6.27 17.81
N ARG A 53 -5.96 -7.34 17.35
CA ARG A 53 -6.54 -7.38 16.00
C ARG A 53 -7.66 -6.36 15.81
N ILE A 54 -8.59 -6.25 16.76
CA ILE A 54 -9.69 -5.28 16.71
C ILE A 54 -9.14 -3.85 16.63
N TRP A 55 -8.19 -3.50 17.49
CA TRP A 55 -7.59 -2.16 17.52
C TRP A 55 -6.85 -1.84 16.23
N THR A 56 -6.11 -2.81 15.69
CA THR A 56 -5.40 -2.68 14.41
C THR A 56 -6.38 -2.37 13.29
N ILE A 57 -7.47 -3.14 13.17
CA ILE A 57 -8.50 -2.92 12.14
C ILE A 57 -9.13 -1.53 12.27
N LEU A 58 -9.47 -1.10 13.49
CA LEU A 58 -10.06 0.23 13.72
C LEU A 58 -9.12 1.39 13.34
N MET A 59 -7.84 1.29 13.71
CA MET A 59 -6.84 2.31 13.34
C MET A 59 -6.65 2.41 11.83
N LEU A 60 -6.62 1.28 11.13
CA LEU A 60 -6.46 1.24 9.68
C LEU A 60 -7.69 1.76 8.94
N TYR A 61 -8.87 1.39 9.41
CA TYR A 61 -10.12 1.94 8.89
C TYR A 61 -10.11 3.47 8.99
N ASN A 62 -9.75 4.02 10.15
CA ASN A 62 -9.64 5.47 10.34
C ASN A 62 -8.57 6.09 9.42
N ALA A 63 -7.42 5.47 9.27
CA ALA A 63 -6.37 5.95 8.37
C ALA A 63 -6.84 6.00 6.90
N VAL A 64 -7.55 4.97 6.43
CA VAL A 64 -8.13 4.94 5.09
C VAL A 64 -9.19 6.04 4.93
N LYS A 65 -10.06 6.24 5.93
CA LYS A 65 -11.08 7.31 5.86
C LYS A 65 -10.46 8.71 5.82
N ILE A 66 -9.42 8.96 6.60
CA ILE A 66 -8.68 10.23 6.55
C ILE A 66 -8.06 10.43 5.15
N LEU A 67 -7.52 9.38 4.55
CA LEU A 67 -6.96 9.44 3.19
C LEU A 67 -8.03 9.68 2.13
N GLU A 68 -9.18 9.02 2.24
CA GLU A 68 -10.34 9.24 1.37
C GLU A 68 -10.81 10.70 1.42
N MET A 69 -10.92 11.27 2.62
CA MET A 69 -11.30 12.67 2.79
C MET A 69 -10.25 13.66 2.28
N LYS A 70 -8.96 13.31 2.35
CA LYS A 70 -7.87 14.21 1.96
C LYS A 70 -7.60 14.22 0.44
N TYR A 71 -7.95 13.15 -0.27
CA TYR A 71 -7.61 12.95 -1.68
C TYR A 71 -8.83 12.54 -2.51
N GLU A 72 -9.89 13.34 -2.45
CA GLU A 72 -11.09 13.17 -3.28
C GLU A 72 -10.71 13.04 -4.77
N GLY A 73 -11.16 11.96 -5.42
CA GLY A 73 -10.89 11.65 -6.83
C GLY A 73 -9.66 10.79 -7.14
N LYS A 74 -8.63 10.76 -6.27
CA LYS A 74 -7.44 9.89 -6.49
C LYS A 74 -7.59 8.48 -5.90
N MET A 75 -8.61 8.28 -5.08
CA MET A 75 -8.86 7.03 -4.37
C MET A 75 -9.66 6.01 -5.16
N GLU A 76 -10.35 6.38 -6.25
CA GLU A 76 -11.09 5.42 -7.09
C GLU A 76 -10.16 4.33 -7.62
N LYS A 77 -9.03 4.72 -8.20
CA LYS A 77 -8.04 3.77 -8.72
C LYS A 77 -7.48 2.85 -7.63
N LEU A 78 -7.26 3.39 -6.43
CA LEU A 78 -6.80 2.61 -5.28
C LEU A 78 -7.89 1.66 -4.76
N GLN A 79 -9.14 2.12 -4.69
CA GLN A 79 -10.30 1.34 -4.27
C GLN A 79 -10.66 0.24 -5.28
N ASP A 80 -10.47 0.49 -6.56
CA ASP A 80 -10.65 -0.51 -7.63
C ASP A 80 -9.51 -1.53 -7.63
N GLU A 81 -8.25 -1.10 -7.47
CA GLU A 81 -7.13 -2.02 -7.21
C GLU A 81 -7.35 -2.87 -5.93
N MET A 82 -8.05 -2.32 -4.93
CA MET A 82 -8.45 -3.04 -3.71
C MET A 82 -9.61 -4.01 -3.96
N ARG A 83 -10.54 -3.69 -4.87
CA ARG A 83 -11.66 -4.56 -5.26
C ARG A 83 -11.20 -5.72 -6.14
N GLU A 84 -10.33 -5.47 -7.12
CA GLU A 84 -9.75 -6.49 -8.01
C GLU A 84 -8.98 -7.57 -7.27
N LYS A 85 -8.29 -7.20 -6.18
CA LYS A 85 -7.52 -8.15 -5.36
C LYS A 85 -8.39 -9.01 -4.43
N GLY A 86 -9.71 -8.86 -4.51
CA GLY A 86 -10.68 -9.44 -3.59
C GLY A 86 -10.63 -8.68 -2.26
N GLU A 87 -11.79 -8.36 -1.70
CA GLU A 87 -11.93 -7.70 -0.39
C GLU A 87 -11.37 -8.56 0.76
N ARG A 88 -10.06 -8.64 0.83
CA ARG A 88 -9.27 -9.03 1.97
C ARG A 88 -8.25 -7.92 2.07
N SER A 89 -8.47 -7.03 3.03
CA SER A 89 -7.48 -6.09 3.59
C SER A 89 -6.05 -6.49 3.22
N TYR A 90 -5.16 -5.53 2.92
CA TYR A 90 -3.72 -5.81 2.73
C TYR A 90 -3.10 -6.68 3.85
N LEU A 91 -3.81 -6.85 4.98
CA LEU A 91 -3.43 -7.62 6.15
C LEU A 91 -4.14 -8.99 6.30
N SER A 92 -5.10 -9.34 5.44
CA SER A 92 -5.78 -10.65 5.48
C SER A 92 -5.41 -11.59 4.33
N GLY A 93 -4.35 -11.26 3.58
CA GLY A 93 -3.65 -12.17 2.68
C GLY A 93 -2.19 -12.34 3.07
N SER A 94 -1.49 -13.33 2.48
CA SER A 94 -0.03 -13.52 2.66
C SER A 94 0.72 -12.33 2.06
N ALA A 95 0.96 -11.32 2.90
CA ALA A 95 1.65 -10.09 2.53
C ALA A 95 3.08 -10.08 3.06
N LEU A 96 4.00 -9.57 2.26
CA LEU A 96 5.38 -9.31 2.64
C LEU A 96 5.46 -7.91 3.25
N ILE A 97 5.97 -7.84 4.48
CA ILE A 97 6.36 -6.57 5.12
C ILE A 97 7.85 -6.39 4.83
N VAL A 98 8.18 -5.34 4.06
CA VAL A 98 9.55 -5.04 3.66
C VAL A 98 9.99 -3.77 4.36
N TYR A 99 11.09 -3.87 5.12
CA TYR A 99 11.69 -2.74 5.83
C TYR A 99 12.74 -2.08 4.94
N GLY A 100 12.54 -0.79 4.66
CA GLY A 100 13.53 0.07 4.02
C GLY A 100 14.59 0.55 5.00
N ARG A 101 15.72 1.04 4.47
CA ARG A 101 16.85 1.53 5.30
C ARG A 101 16.48 2.73 6.19
N ASP A 102 15.51 3.53 5.78
CA ASP A 102 15.16 4.80 6.45
C ASP A 102 13.93 4.71 7.37
N LYS A 103 13.79 3.59 8.10
CA LYS A 103 12.67 3.36 9.05
C LYS A 103 11.26 3.34 8.43
N TYR A 104 11.15 3.31 7.11
CA TYR A 104 9.88 3.08 6.41
C TYR A 104 9.66 1.59 6.18
N TYR A 105 8.42 1.14 6.27
CA TYR A 105 8.03 -0.20 5.84
C TYR A 105 6.94 -0.11 4.76
N GLY A 106 6.96 -1.06 3.84
CA GLY A 106 5.91 -1.24 2.84
C GLY A 106 5.31 -2.62 2.94
N ILE A 107 4.01 -2.73 2.67
CA ILE A 107 3.30 -4.00 2.63
C ILE A 107 3.02 -4.32 1.16
N PHE A 108 3.48 -5.49 0.70
CA PHE A 108 3.40 -5.92 -0.69
C PHE A 108 2.81 -7.33 -0.81
N SER A 109 2.21 -7.65 -1.95
CA SER A 109 2.06 -9.06 -2.33
C SER A 109 3.41 -9.61 -2.81
N GLY A 110 3.59 -10.94 -2.73
CA GLY A 110 4.81 -11.60 -3.21
C GLY A 110 5.17 -11.24 -4.66
N VAL A 111 4.18 -11.28 -5.56
CA VAL A 111 4.34 -10.94 -6.97
C VAL A 111 4.77 -9.49 -7.17
N LYS A 112 4.10 -8.54 -6.50
CA LYS A 112 4.39 -7.10 -6.66
C LYS A 112 5.77 -6.75 -6.10
N TYR A 113 6.21 -7.42 -5.03
CA TYR A 113 7.57 -7.25 -4.53
C TYR A 113 8.62 -7.82 -5.50
N ALA A 114 8.39 -9.01 -6.08
CA ALA A 114 9.29 -9.62 -7.06
C ALA A 114 9.46 -8.73 -8.30
N GLU A 115 8.37 -8.15 -8.83
CA GLU A 115 8.44 -7.18 -9.94
C GLU A 115 9.26 -5.94 -9.59
N LEU A 116 9.12 -5.44 -8.37
CA LEU A 116 9.81 -4.24 -7.91
C LEU A 116 11.30 -4.50 -7.75
N VAL A 117 11.67 -5.67 -7.20
CA VAL A 117 13.06 -6.15 -7.14
C VAL A 117 13.62 -6.32 -8.55
N ALA A 118 12.89 -6.97 -9.47
CA ALA A 118 13.34 -7.16 -10.84
C ALA A 118 13.62 -5.82 -11.55
N LYS A 119 12.72 -4.83 -11.43
CA LYS A 119 12.92 -3.48 -11.97
C LYS A 119 14.12 -2.78 -11.35
N PHE A 120 14.30 -2.90 -10.04
CA PHE A 120 15.45 -2.31 -9.34
C PHE A 120 16.77 -2.95 -9.81
N THR A 121 16.82 -4.28 -9.87
CA THR A 121 17.98 -5.04 -10.36
C THR A 121 18.31 -4.66 -11.80
N ALA A 122 17.34 -4.66 -12.70
CA ALA A 122 17.55 -4.25 -14.09
C ALA A 122 18.12 -2.83 -14.20
N LYS A 123 17.58 -1.88 -13.42
CA LYS A 123 18.07 -0.50 -13.38
C LYS A 123 19.49 -0.40 -12.80
N SER A 124 19.78 -1.17 -11.76
CA SER A 124 21.11 -1.22 -11.14
C SER A 124 22.15 -1.82 -12.07
N THR A 125 21.81 -2.92 -12.76
CA THR A 125 22.66 -3.56 -13.77
C THR A 125 22.93 -2.59 -14.92
N ALA A 126 21.90 -1.98 -15.51
CA ALA A 126 22.08 -0.99 -16.57
C ALA A 126 23.01 0.17 -16.16
N LYS A 127 22.89 0.65 -14.91
CA LYS A 127 23.77 1.69 -14.36
C LYS A 127 25.21 1.21 -14.18
N SER A 128 25.40 -0.04 -13.76
CA SER A 128 26.72 -0.68 -13.64
C SER A 128 27.38 -0.79 -15.01
N THR A 129 26.68 -1.36 -15.99
CA THR A 129 27.17 -1.54 -17.36
C THR A 129 27.54 -0.20 -18.00
N ALA A 130 26.70 0.83 -17.86
CA ALA A 130 27.00 2.17 -18.37
C ALA A 130 28.27 2.78 -17.74
N LYS A 131 28.52 2.54 -16.45
CA LYS A 131 29.71 3.02 -15.75
C LYS A 131 30.97 2.28 -16.19
N GLU A 132 30.86 1.00 -16.49
CA GLU A 132 31.96 0.18 -17.00
C GLU A 132 32.36 0.60 -18.42
N ILE A 133 31.37 0.78 -19.30
CA ILE A 133 31.57 1.32 -20.66
C ILE A 133 32.25 2.70 -20.60
N ALA A 134 31.81 3.59 -19.70
CA ALA A 134 32.42 4.90 -19.54
C ALA A 134 33.90 4.81 -19.13
N ARG A 135 34.26 3.91 -18.20
CA ARG A 135 35.65 3.68 -17.79
C ARG A 135 36.51 3.12 -18.92
N GLU A 136 35.97 2.19 -19.70
CA GLU A 136 36.68 1.59 -20.84
C GLU A 136 36.95 2.66 -21.91
N LEU A 137 35.97 3.53 -22.19
CA LEU A 137 36.13 4.68 -23.08
C LEU A 137 37.15 5.69 -22.57
N GLU A 138 37.12 6.04 -21.29
CA GLU A 138 38.12 6.94 -20.68
C GLU A 138 39.54 6.38 -20.81
N LYS A 139 39.73 5.08 -20.51
CA LYS A 139 41.02 4.42 -20.65
C LYS A 139 41.51 4.44 -22.11
N MET A 140 40.63 4.17 -23.06
CA MET A 140 40.95 4.21 -24.49
C MET A 140 41.31 5.62 -24.98
N LEU A 141 40.69 6.66 -24.43
CA LEU A 141 41.02 8.06 -24.73
C LEU A 141 42.41 8.43 -24.19
N VAL A 142 42.72 8.05 -22.95
CA VAL A 142 44.03 8.27 -22.32
C VAL A 142 45.13 7.53 -23.08
N GLU A 143 44.87 6.29 -23.52
CA GLU A 143 45.83 5.46 -24.26
C GLU A 143 45.94 5.80 -25.75
N LYS A 144 45.18 6.80 -26.26
CA LYS A 144 45.06 7.11 -27.70
C LYS A 144 44.78 5.85 -28.53
N ALA A 145 43.81 5.05 -28.09
CA ALA A 145 43.48 3.77 -28.69
C ALA A 145 43.23 3.87 -30.19
N SER A 146 43.72 2.88 -30.94
CA SER A 146 43.60 2.85 -32.39
C SER A 146 42.13 2.74 -32.84
N LYS A 147 41.82 3.32 -34.01
CA LYS A 147 40.47 3.25 -34.63
C LYS A 147 39.90 1.83 -34.70
N LYS A 148 40.77 0.82 -34.82
CA LYS A 148 40.40 -0.60 -34.87
C LYS A 148 39.83 -1.11 -33.53
N LYS A 149 40.43 -0.74 -32.39
CA LYS A 149 39.91 -1.10 -31.06
C LYS A 149 38.58 -0.40 -30.78
N ILE A 150 38.42 0.86 -31.20
CA ILE A 150 37.16 1.60 -31.04
C ILE A 150 36.04 0.96 -31.87
N ALA A 151 36.33 0.53 -33.10
CA ALA A 151 35.37 -0.17 -33.96
C ALA A 151 34.93 -1.52 -33.38
N GLU A 152 35.84 -2.25 -32.71
CA GLU A 152 35.54 -3.52 -32.06
C GLU A 152 34.64 -3.36 -30.83
N LEU A 153 34.86 -2.32 -30.02
CA LEU A 153 33.99 -1.96 -28.90
C LEU A 153 32.57 -1.62 -29.39
N ILE A 154 32.44 -0.79 -30.43
CA ILE A 154 31.15 -0.43 -31.04
C ILE A 154 30.43 -1.67 -31.58
N LYS A 155 31.16 -2.64 -32.12
CA LYS A 155 30.58 -3.89 -32.62
C LYS A 155 30.03 -4.76 -31.48
N ARG A 156 30.74 -4.85 -30.35
CA ARG A 156 30.24 -5.56 -29.15
C ARG A 156 28.98 -4.90 -28.58
N LEU A 157 28.97 -3.57 -28.47
CA LEU A 157 27.82 -2.81 -27.97
C LEU A 157 26.56 -2.89 -28.85
N LYS A 158 26.67 -3.33 -30.10
CA LYS A 158 25.54 -3.55 -31.02
C LYS A 158 25.03 -5.00 -31.03
N GLN A 159 25.73 -5.93 -30.38
CA GLN A 159 25.39 -7.35 -30.32
C GLN A 159 24.72 -7.75 -28.99
N GLU A 160 24.80 -6.89 -27.97
CA GLU A 160 23.99 -6.95 -26.74
C GLU A 160 22.69 -6.13 -26.90
#